data_AF-A0AAD5DG16-F1
#
_entry.id   AF-A0AAD5DG16-F1
#
_cell.length_a   1.000
_cell.length_b   1.000
_cell.length_c   1.000
_cell.angle_alpha   90.00
_cell.angle_beta   90.00
_cell.angle_gamma   90.00
#
_symmetry.space_group_name_H-M   'P 1'
#
loop_
_entity.id
_entity.type
_entity.pdbx_description
1 polymer ?
#
loop_
_entity_poly.entity_id
_entity_poly.type
_entity_poly.pdbx_seq_one_letter_code
_entity_poly.pdbx_strand_id
1 'polypeptide(L)'
;MRLFRLLVRLKVFQLAGIAALAVPINTFLATGDVESTQVVMATGLVVGAGVASTTLWYYSRRYLGELSLLPSGVAGQPPRLRLSVLDFWGNREDNDVALQALVPPLAQLPEAAQRAAAMEPLLPLDVEGDRQYFLSVRYGNVLEPQTLRQLLAGQLEGQQLQADDDTS
;
A
#
# COMPACT_ATOMS: atom_id res chain seq x y z
N MET A 1 9.07 -5.25 6.12
CA MET A 1 9.35 -5.09 4.67
C MET A 1 10.09 -6.24 3.99
N ARG A 2 11.06 -6.94 4.61
CA ARG A 2 11.91 -7.95 3.89
C ARG A 2 11.14 -9.11 3.27
N LEU A 3 10.23 -9.74 4.03
CA LEU A 3 9.41 -10.86 3.54
C LEU A 3 8.51 -10.41 2.38
N PHE A 4 7.89 -9.24 2.51
CA PHE A 4 7.00 -8.71 1.49
C PHE A 4 7.75 -8.31 0.21
N ARG A 5 8.97 -7.76 0.34
CA ARG A 5 9.89 -7.53 -0.77
C ARG A 5 10.30 -8.84 -1.47
N LEU A 6 10.51 -9.91 -0.72
CA LEU A 6 10.77 -11.24 -1.27
C LEU A 6 9.57 -11.76 -2.07
N LEU A 7 8.34 -11.62 -1.54
CA LEU A 7 7.12 -12.03 -2.24
C LEU A 7 6.94 -11.28 -3.57
N VAL A 8 7.14 -9.96 -3.57
CA VAL A 8 7.05 -9.14 -4.80
C VAL A 8 8.09 -9.57 -5.83
N ARG A 9 9.33 -9.84 -5.41
CA ARG A 9 10.38 -10.32 -6.32
C ARG A 9 10.12 -11.72 -6.84
N LEU A 10 9.60 -12.62 -6.00
CA LEU A 10 9.24 -13.98 -6.41
C LEU A 10 8.15 -13.98 -7.48
N LYS A 11 7.15 -13.10 -7.37
CA LYS A 11 6.13 -12.88 -8.40
C LYS A 11 6.77 -12.47 -9.73
N VAL A 12 7.75 -11.56 -9.73
CA VAL A 12 8.44 -11.13 -10.96
C VAL A 12 9.14 -12.33 -11.62
N PHE A 13 9.77 -13.20 -10.83
CA PHE A 13 10.34 -14.46 -11.34
C PHE A 13 9.27 -15.41 -11.90
N GLN A 14 8.11 -15.53 -11.24
CA GLN A 14 6.99 -16.34 -11.75
C GLN A 14 6.51 -15.81 -13.11
N LEU A 15 6.29 -14.50 -13.24
CA LEU A 15 5.88 -13.90 -14.52
C LEU A 15 6.93 -14.09 -15.62
N ALA A 16 8.22 -13.93 -15.30
CA ALA A 16 9.30 -14.18 -16.25
C ALA A 16 9.35 -15.64 -16.71
N GLY A 17 9.13 -16.60 -15.80
CA GLY A 17 9.03 -18.02 -16.13
C GLY A 17 7.85 -18.32 -17.07
N ILE A 18 6.70 -17.70 -16.84
CA ILE A 18 5.52 -17.85 -17.71
C ILE A 18 5.78 -17.23 -19.09
N ALA A 19 6.41 -16.06 -19.14
CA ALA A 19 6.80 -15.42 -20.40
C ALA A 19 7.79 -16.28 -21.20
N ALA A 20 8.72 -16.97 -20.54
CA ALA A 20 9.65 -17.88 -21.19
C ALA A 20 8.93 -19.10 -21.82
N LEU A 21 7.82 -19.56 -21.22
CA LEU A 21 6.99 -20.63 -21.78
C LEU A 21 6.14 -20.17 -22.99
N ALA A 22 5.97 -18.87 -23.20
CA ALA A 22 5.21 -18.36 -24.35
C ALA A 22 5.87 -18.75 -25.70
N VAL A 23 7.21 -18.84 -25.75
CA VAL A 23 7.96 -19.22 -26.96
C VAL A 23 7.68 -20.67 -27.38
N PRO A 24 7.85 -21.70 -26.51
CA PRO A 24 7.53 -23.08 -26.87
C PRO A 24 6.04 -23.30 -27.13
N ILE A 25 5.15 -22.59 -26.42
CA ILE A 25 3.71 -22.64 -26.68
C ILE A 25 3.42 -22.11 -28.09
N ASN A 26 3.98 -20.96 -28.48
CA ASN A 26 3.78 -20.41 -29.81
C ASN A 26 4.31 -21.33 -30.92
N THR A 27 5.47 -21.96 -30.71
CA THR A 27 6.00 -22.95 -31.67
C THR A 27 5.11 -24.18 -31.78
N PHE A 28 4.53 -24.64 -30.67
CA PHE A 28 3.62 -25.79 -30.64
C PHE A 28 2.28 -25.47 -31.33
N LEU A 29 1.73 -24.28 -31.07
CA LEU A 29 0.53 -23.76 -31.75
C LEU A 29 0.74 -23.63 -33.27
N ALA A 30 1.95 -23.23 -33.70
CA ALA A 30 2.28 -23.09 -35.12
C ALA A 30 2.43 -24.44 -35.85
N THR A 31 2.74 -25.53 -35.14
CA THR A 31 2.92 -26.88 -35.72
C THR A 31 1.63 -27.69 -35.89
N GLY A 32 0.48 -27.20 -35.41
CA GLY A 32 -0.83 -27.63 -35.88
C GLY A 32 -1.62 -28.63 -35.02
N ASP A 33 -1.02 -29.28 -34.02
CA ASP A 33 -1.74 -30.18 -33.12
C ASP A 33 -1.73 -29.65 -31.69
N VAL A 34 -2.83 -29.02 -31.29
CA VAL A 34 -2.97 -28.43 -29.95
C VAL A 34 -4.07 -29.15 -29.20
N GLU A 35 -3.67 -29.94 -28.21
CA GLU A 35 -4.63 -30.64 -27.35
C GLU A 35 -5.41 -29.62 -26.50
N SER A 36 -6.74 -29.73 -26.46
CA SER A 36 -7.63 -28.82 -25.73
C SER A 36 -7.26 -28.68 -24.25
N THR A 37 -6.77 -29.76 -23.64
CA THR A 37 -6.27 -29.79 -22.26
C THR A 37 -5.13 -28.80 -22.05
N GLN A 38 -4.20 -28.71 -23.00
CA GLN A 38 -3.02 -27.85 -22.88
C GLN A 38 -3.38 -26.36 -23.01
N VAL A 39 -4.34 -26.02 -23.89
CA VAL A 39 -4.86 -24.66 -24.02
C VAL A 39 -5.53 -24.20 -22.74
N VAL A 40 -6.35 -25.05 -22.13
CA VAL A 40 -7.03 -24.76 -20.86
C VAL A 40 -6.01 -24.53 -19.75
N MET A 41 -5.01 -25.40 -19.64
CA MET A 41 -3.95 -25.28 -18.63
C MET A 41 -3.11 -24.02 -18.82
N ALA A 42 -2.71 -23.70 -20.06
CA ALA A 42 -1.96 -22.49 -20.38
C ALA A 42 -2.77 -21.22 -20.05
N THR A 43 -4.06 -21.21 -20.42
CA THR A 43 -4.96 -20.09 -20.13
C THR A 43 -5.13 -19.90 -18.61
N GLY A 44 -5.40 -20.98 -17.88
CA GLY A 44 -5.53 -20.94 -16.42
C GLY A 44 -4.28 -20.42 -15.73
N LEU A 45 -3.10 -20.81 -16.22
CA LEU A 45 -1.82 -20.37 -15.70
C LEU A 45 -1.56 -18.87 -15.97
N VAL A 46 -1.84 -18.39 -17.18
CA VAL A 46 -1.71 -16.96 -17.52
C VAL A 46 -2.68 -16.10 -16.72
N VAL A 47 -3.95 -16.49 -16.66
CA VAL A 47 -4.99 -15.75 -15.91
C VAL A 47 -4.69 -15.76 -14.42
N GLY A 48 -4.37 -16.93 -13.85
CA GLY A 48 -4.04 -17.07 -12.44
C GLY A 48 -2.82 -16.22 -12.05
N ALA A 49 -1.78 -16.23 -12.87
CA ALA A 49 -0.60 -15.40 -12.64
C ALA A 49 -0.90 -13.91 -12.77
N GLY A 50 -1.72 -13.50 -13.73
CA GLY A 50 -2.18 -12.12 -13.87
C GLY A 50 -2.96 -11.61 -12.67
N VAL A 51 -3.90 -12.43 -12.16
CA VAL A 51 -4.70 -12.11 -10.97
C VAL A 51 -3.83 -12.02 -9.72
N ALA A 52 -2.98 -13.02 -9.48
CA ALA A 52 -2.05 -13.03 -8.34
C ALA A 52 -1.07 -11.84 -8.42
N SER A 53 -0.65 -11.48 -9.63
CA SER A 53 0.23 -10.34 -9.88
C SER A 53 -0.44 -9.02 -9.57
N THR A 54 -1.69 -8.86 -9.96
CA THR A 54 -2.46 -7.63 -9.77
C THR A 54 -2.82 -7.44 -8.31
N THR A 55 -3.24 -8.51 -7.61
CA THR A 55 -3.52 -8.45 -6.17
C THR A 55 -2.27 -8.13 -5.37
N LEU A 56 -1.13 -8.77 -5.65
CA LEU A 56 0.10 -8.45 -4.93
C LEU A 56 0.57 -7.02 -5.20
N TRP A 57 0.43 -6.54 -6.44
CA TRP A 57 0.71 -5.14 -6.78
C TRP A 57 -0.20 -4.18 -5.99
N TYR A 58 -1.51 -4.46 -5.98
CA TYR A 58 -2.51 -3.66 -5.28
C TYR A 58 -2.18 -3.49 -3.79
N TYR A 59 -1.84 -4.59 -3.11
CA TYR A 59 -1.45 -4.55 -1.70
C TYR A 59 -0.06 -3.96 -1.49
N SER A 60 0.87 -4.16 -2.44
CA SER A 60 2.26 -3.69 -2.28
C SER A 60 2.39 -2.19 -2.13
N ARG A 61 1.57 -1.46 -2.88
CA ARG A 61 1.54 0.01 -2.89
C ARG A 61 0.69 0.61 -1.78
N ARG A 62 -0.03 -0.22 -1.02
CA ARG A 62 -0.91 0.22 0.08
C ARG A 62 -0.37 -0.15 1.45
N TYR A 63 0.41 -1.22 1.56
CA TYR A 63 1.01 -1.62 2.83
C TYR A 63 2.16 -0.68 3.21
N LEU A 64 1.96 0.14 4.24
CA LEU A 64 2.97 1.04 4.77
C LEU A 64 4.05 0.25 5.48
N GLY A 65 5.31 0.45 5.10
CA GLY A 65 6.43 -0.06 5.90
C GLY A 65 7.19 1.03 6.64
N GLU A 66 6.98 2.31 6.32
CA GLU A 66 7.43 3.42 7.15
C GLU A 66 6.43 4.58 7.04
N LEU A 67 6.19 5.22 8.19
CA LEU A 67 5.40 6.43 8.34
C LEU A 67 6.27 7.42 9.11
N SER A 68 6.59 8.56 8.50
CA SER A 68 7.40 9.59 9.14
C SER A 68 6.80 10.98 8.95
N LEU A 69 6.85 11.78 10.01
CA LEU A 69 6.44 13.17 9.97
C LEU A 69 7.65 14.01 9.58
N LEU A 70 7.54 14.71 8.46
CA LEU A 70 8.57 15.60 7.97
C LEU A 70 8.32 17.01 8.50
N PRO A 71 9.24 17.58 9.28
CA PRO A 71 9.12 18.97 9.71
C PRO A 71 9.12 19.88 8.49
N SER A 72 8.29 20.93 8.54
CA SER A 72 8.25 21.96 7.52
C SER A 72 9.57 22.74 7.53
N GLY A 73 10.48 22.39 6.61
CA GLY A 73 11.79 23.04 6.47
C GLY A 73 11.73 24.52 6.04
N VAL A 74 10.54 25.04 5.76
CA VAL A 74 10.28 26.43 5.39
C VAL A 74 9.19 26.98 6.31
N ALA A 75 9.48 28.08 7.01
CA ALA A 75 8.53 28.78 7.85
C ALA A 75 7.27 29.14 7.03
N GLY A 76 6.11 28.64 7.46
CA GLY A 76 4.82 28.86 6.79
C GLY A 76 4.34 27.74 5.85
N GLN A 77 5.09 26.64 5.67
CA GLN A 77 4.56 25.46 4.98
C GLN A 77 3.92 24.48 5.98
N PRO A 78 2.80 23.82 5.61
CA PRO A 78 2.21 22.79 6.44
C PRO A 78 3.15 21.59 6.58
N PRO A 79 3.17 20.92 7.74
CA PRO A 79 3.92 19.69 7.93
C PRO A 79 3.51 18.64 6.91
N ARG A 80 4.46 17.80 6.49
CA ARG A 80 4.22 16.72 5.51
C ARG A 80 4.36 15.36 6.16
N LEU A 81 3.60 14.40 5.65
CA LEU A 81 3.65 13.02 6.07
C LEU A 81 4.28 12.19 4.96
N ARG A 82 5.36 11.48 5.26
CA ARG A 82 6.00 10.55 4.33
C ARG A 82 5.46 9.15 4.55
N LEU A 83 4.86 8.62 3.49
CA LEU A 83 4.27 7.29 3.40
C LEU A 83 5.17 6.42 2.52
N SER A 84 5.93 5.52 3.14
CA SER A 84 6.86 4.65 2.42
C SER A 84 6.24 3.28 2.17
N VAL A 85 6.04 2.96 0.90
CA VAL A 85 5.47 1.69 0.42
C VAL A 85 6.44 0.97 -0.50
N LEU A 86 6.05 -0.18 -1.03
CA LEU A 86 6.80 -0.84 -2.10
C LEU A 86 6.16 -0.55 -3.45
N ASP A 87 6.99 -0.32 -4.46
CA ASP A 87 6.57 -0.29 -5.86
C ASP A 87 6.32 -1.71 -6.40
N PHE A 88 5.91 -1.80 -7.67
CA PHE A 88 5.67 -3.06 -8.36
C PHE A 88 6.89 -4.00 -8.36
N TRP A 89 8.11 -3.47 -8.29
CA TRP A 89 9.38 -4.20 -8.36
C TRP A 89 9.94 -4.55 -6.96
N GLY A 90 9.29 -4.07 -5.90
CA GLY A 90 9.73 -4.23 -4.52
C GLY A 90 10.80 -3.21 -4.09
N ASN A 91 10.99 -2.14 -4.86
CA ASN A 91 11.74 -0.96 -4.41
C ASN A 91 10.87 -0.13 -3.48
N ARG A 92 11.51 0.72 -2.68
CA ARG A 92 10.81 1.65 -1.79
C ARG A 92 10.30 2.84 -2.62
N GLU A 93 9.02 3.17 -2.47
CA GLU A 93 8.36 4.34 -3.04
C GLU A 93 7.92 5.23 -1.87
N ASP A 94 8.47 6.44 -1.78
CA ASP A 94 8.15 7.40 -0.72
C ASP A 94 7.17 8.44 -1.28
N ASN A 95 6.00 8.53 -0.66
CA ASN A 95 4.96 9.48 -1.03
C ASN A 95 4.84 10.53 0.08
N ASP A 96 5.17 11.77 -0.25
CA ASP A 96 5.06 12.90 0.67
C ASP A 96 3.70 13.57 0.46
N VAL A 97 2.81 13.44 1.46
CA VAL A 97 1.46 14.01 1.43
C VAL A 97 1.33 15.13 2.46
N ALA A 98 0.47 16.11 2.17
CA ALA A 98 0.16 17.14 3.17
C ALA A 98 -0.52 16.48 4.38
N LEU A 99 -0.15 16.89 5.59
CA LEU A 99 -0.72 16.29 6.81
C LEU A 99 -2.26 16.44 6.88
N GLN A 100 -2.79 17.51 6.27
CA GLN A 100 -4.23 17.81 6.18
C GLN A 100 -5.01 16.84 5.29
N ALA A 101 -4.36 16.25 4.28
CA ALA A 101 -5.01 15.30 3.39
C ALA A 101 -5.25 13.94 4.08
N LEU A 102 -4.68 13.72 5.27
CA LEU A 102 -4.89 12.49 6.01
C LEU A 102 -6.25 12.52 6.72
N VAL A 103 -7.12 11.58 6.39
CA VAL A 103 -8.37 11.37 7.12
C VAL A 103 -8.06 10.55 8.38
N PRO A 104 -8.25 11.11 9.59
CA PRO A 104 -7.86 10.44 10.82
C PRO A 104 -8.82 9.27 11.13
N PRO A 105 -8.35 8.00 11.09
CA PRO A 105 -9.24 6.84 11.18
C PRO A 105 -9.85 6.66 12.57
N LEU A 106 -9.29 7.29 13.60
CA LEU A 106 -9.74 7.14 14.99
C LEU A 106 -10.50 8.35 15.54
N ALA A 107 -10.61 9.45 14.77
CA ALA A 107 -11.17 10.72 15.27
C ALA A 107 -12.63 10.61 15.76
N GLN A 108 -13.43 9.73 15.15
CA GLN A 108 -14.85 9.58 15.48
C GLN A 108 -15.14 8.48 16.50
N LEU A 109 -14.11 7.77 16.97
CA LEU A 109 -14.26 6.61 17.85
C LEU A 109 -14.09 6.98 19.33
N PRO A 110 -14.89 6.41 20.25
CA PRO A 110 -14.63 6.49 21.69
C PRO A 110 -13.26 5.89 22.07
N GLU A 111 -12.60 6.38 23.11
CA GLU A 111 -11.24 5.93 23.48
C GLU A 111 -11.06 4.41 23.60
N ALA A 112 -12.07 3.70 24.12
CA ALA A 112 -12.05 2.25 24.24
C ALA A 112 -12.04 1.57 22.86
N ALA A 113 -12.78 2.11 21.88
CA ALA A 113 -12.81 1.63 20.51
C ALA A 113 -11.54 2.02 19.74
N GLN A 114 -10.94 3.18 20.04
CA GLN A 114 -9.65 3.56 19.46
C GLN A 114 -8.54 2.57 19.81
N ARG A 115 -8.51 2.09 21.06
CA ARG A 115 -7.55 1.06 21.50
C ARG A 115 -7.79 -0.26 20.81
N ALA A 116 -9.06 -0.66 20.62
CA ALA A 116 -9.40 -1.88 19.90
C ALA A 116 -8.98 -1.81 18.41
N ALA A 117 -9.27 -0.69 17.74
CA ALA A 117 -8.89 -0.45 16.35
C ALA A 117 -7.35 -0.39 16.18
N ALA A 118 -6.63 0.20 17.12
CA ALA A 118 -5.16 0.22 17.10
C ALA A 118 -4.53 -1.19 17.28
N MET A 119 -5.29 -2.16 17.80
CA MET A 119 -4.87 -3.56 17.94
C MET A 119 -5.16 -4.39 16.68
N GLU A 120 -5.89 -3.83 15.71
CA GLU A 120 -6.14 -4.52 14.44
C GLU A 120 -4.83 -4.75 13.68
N PRO A 121 -4.69 -5.89 12.97
CA PRO A 121 -3.50 -6.18 12.20
C PRO A 121 -3.24 -5.17 11.08
N LEU A 122 -4.31 -4.62 10.51
CA LEU A 122 -4.31 -3.72 9.36
C LEU A 122 -5.30 -2.57 9.62
N LEU A 123 -4.78 -1.44 10.07
CA LEU A 123 -5.54 -0.21 10.23
C LEU A 123 -5.58 0.53 8.88
N PRO A 124 -6.78 0.80 8.31
CA PRO A 124 -6.90 1.61 7.11
C PRO A 124 -6.56 3.08 7.42
N LEU A 125 -5.82 3.71 6.51
CA LEU A 125 -5.46 5.12 6.52
C LEU A 125 -5.84 5.72 5.18
N ASP A 126 -6.91 6.51 5.18
CA ASP A 126 -7.38 7.19 3.99
C ASP A 126 -6.66 8.52 3.80
N VAL A 127 -6.23 8.78 2.57
CA VAL A 127 -5.57 10.02 2.18
C VAL A 127 -6.36 10.62 1.03
N GLU A 128 -6.88 11.83 1.24
CA GLU A 128 -7.62 12.58 0.23
C GLU A 128 -6.73 12.87 -0.98
N GLY A 129 -7.28 12.62 -2.18
CA GLY A 129 -6.56 12.81 -3.44
C GLY A 129 -5.52 11.72 -3.77
N ASP A 130 -5.38 10.68 -2.94
CA ASP A 130 -4.50 9.53 -3.23
C ASP A 130 -5.24 8.19 -3.04
N ARG A 131 -4.66 7.26 -2.28
CA ARG A 131 -5.15 5.89 -2.08
C ARG A 131 -5.25 5.58 -0.59
N GLN A 132 -6.10 4.62 -0.26
CA GLN A 132 -6.11 4.02 1.08
C GLN A 132 -4.83 3.21 1.32
N TYR A 133 -4.18 3.49 2.43
CA TYR A 133 -3.02 2.78 2.93
C TYR A 133 -3.40 1.85 4.09
N PHE A 134 -2.57 0.86 4.37
CA PHE A 134 -2.72 -0.04 5.51
C PHE A 134 -1.49 0.05 6.42
N LEU A 135 -1.73 0.40 7.68
CA LEU A 135 -0.71 0.45 8.72
C LEU A 135 -0.91 -0.71 9.69
N SER A 136 0.18 -1.35 10.09
CA SER A 136 0.16 -2.33 11.17
C SER A 136 0.85 -1.75 12.39
N VAL A 137 0.07 -1.26 13.35
CA VAL A 137 0.61 -0.71 14.61
C VAL A 137 1.13 -1.84 15.50
N ARG A 138 0.42 -2.98 15.54
CA ARG A 138 0.76 -4.14 16.39
C ARG A 138 2.10 -4.79 16.04
N TYR A 139 2.42 -4.89 14.75
CA TYR A 139 3.64 -5.56 14.27
C TYR A 139 4.71 -4.56 13.79
N GLY A 140 4.43 -3.26 13.86
CA GLY A 140 5.34 -2.19 13.51
C GLY A 140 6.26 -1.78 14.67
N ASN A 141 7.39 -1.16 14.34
CA ASN A 141 8.22 -0.49 15.33
C ASN A 141 7.80 0.97 15.43
N VAL A 142 7.24 1.37 16.57
CA VAL A 142 6.75 2.74 16.79
C VAL A 142 7.79 3.49 17.60
N LEU A 143 8.45 4.46 16.97
CA LEU A 143 9.45 5.30 17.64
C LEU A 143 8.79 6.32 18.59
N GLU A 144 7.70 6.95 18.13
CA GLU A 144 6.97 7.98 18.86
C GLU A 144 5.49 7.61 19.03
N PRO A 145 5.13 6.85 20.09
CA PRO A 145 3.77 6.33 20.24
C PRO A 145 2.72 7.40 20.55
N GLN A 146 3.12 8.51 21.17
CA GLN A 146 2.22 9.63 21.46
C GLN A 146 1.88 10.39 20.18
N THR A 147 2.90 10.76 19.39
CA THR A 147 2.75 11.41 18.08
C THR A 147 1.88 10.58 17.13
N LEU A 148 2.12 9.27 17.06
CA LEU A 148 1.30 8.38 16.23
C LEU A 148 -0.18 8.37 16.66
N ARG A 149 -0.46 8.31 17.97
CA ARG A 149 -1.85 8.34 18.46
C ARG A 149 -2.54 9.66 18.12
N GLN A 150 -1.85 10.79 18.31
CA GLN A 150 -2.37 12.10 17.97
C GLN A 150 -2.67 12.21 16.47
N LEU A 151 -1.78 11.70 15.62
CA LEU A 151 -1.97 11.65 14.16
C LEU A 151 -3.21 10.85 13.77
N LEU A 152 -3.37 9.65 14.34
CA LEU A 152 -4.51 8.76 14.05
C LEU A 152 -5.84 9.32 14.59
N ALA A 153 -5.79 10.05 15.70
CA ALA A 153 -6.94 10.71 16.32
C ALA A 153 -7.28 12.08 15.70
N GLY A 154 -6.46 12.61 14.79
CA GLY A 154 -6.70 13.92 14.18
C GLY A 154 -6.34 15.11 15.09
N GLN A 155 -5.53 14.88 16.12
CA GLN A 155 -5.19 15.86 17.16
C GLN A 155 -3.81 16.49 16.96
N LEU A 156 -3.15 16.24 15.83
CA LEU A 156 -1.78 16.69 15.61
C LEU A 156 -1.77 18.13 15.08
N GLU A 157 -0.88 18.95 15.63
CA GLU A 157 -0.75 20.37 15.29
C GLU A 157 -0.45 20.54 13.78
N GLY A 158 -1.28 21.28 13.06
CA GLY A 158 -1.21 21.43 11.60
C GLY A 158 -2.14 20.53 10.77
N GLN A 159 -2.93 19.64 11.39
CA GLN A 159 -4.04 18.92 10.72
C GLN A 159 -5.29 19.79 10.49
N GLN A 160 -5.50 20.84 11.28
CA GLN A 160 -6.80 21.54 11.41
C GLN A 160 -6.96 22.83 10.57
N LEU A 161 -6.15 23.08 9.54
CA LEU A 161 -6.15 24.37 8.82
C LEU A 161 -7.35 24.61 7.87
N GLN A 162 -8.46 23.87 7.97
CA GLN A 162 -9.56 23.98 7.00
C GLN A 162 -10.98 23.96 7.61
N ALA A 163 -11.15 24.43 8.84
CA ALA A 163 -12.48 24.57 9.46
C ALA A 163 -12.93 26.03 9.68
N ASP A 164 -12.08 27.04 9.45
CA ASP A 164 -12.35 28.42 9.91
C ASP A 164 -12.59 29.46 8.79
N ASP A 165 -12.56 29.08 7.50
CA ASP A 165 -12.70 30.03 6.38
C ASP A 165 -14.10 30.06 5.70
N ASP A 166 -15.06 29.23 6.13
CA ASP A 166 -16.41 29.16 5.51
C ASP A 166 -17.53 29.82 6.33
N THR A 167 -17.20 30.61 7.36
CA THR A 167 -18.17 31.48 8.05
C THR A 167 -17.71 32.94 8.02
N SER A 168 -17.97 33.64 6.92
CA SER A 168 -17.99 35.11 6.85
C SER A 168 -19.04 35.59 5.86
#